data_AF-A0A0P0WU41-F1
#
_entry.id   AF-A0A0P0WU41-F1
#
_cell.length_a   1.000
_cell.length_b   1.000
_cell.length_c   1.000
_cell.angle_alpha   90.00
_cell.angle_beta   90.00
_cell.angle_gamma   90.00
#
_symmetry.space_group_name_H-M   'P 1'
#
loop_
_entity.id
_entity.type
_entity.pdbx_description
1 polymer ?
#
loop_
_entity_poly.entity_id
_entity_poly.type
_entity_poly.pdbx_seq_one_letter_code
_entity_poly.pdbx_strand_id
1 'polypeptide(L)'
;MSNPESNPPPPSATSCPPPGSAAHAGHAPLCRSCGAPTTTPVPPPWSASSDSPPPAYRPIRMPAINAPTNTAAIVLSPVPQPLPVPPASPPFAFQVPAKRITSPDDIARFHASVHGRHFLGFVAALSASVHGRKLSDPLPSPPSPVVSALLELISALSAFVASTPPLPHNSRYGNPAFRLWHEKLSDSANQLIAPIMATAGSPDLAGAEAELAPYLLDSFGNATRIDYGTGHETNFAAFLYCLARLGLITEADYPAVVLRVFAAYLDLMRTLQDTYLLEPAGSHGVWGLDDYHFLPFIFGAAQLIDHKYMKPKSIHNPDILDNFSKEYMYLACVAYVKKVKKGPFAEHSPMLDDISGVPHWKKVNSGLLKMYKAEVLEKVPIMQHFLFGSLIKWED
;
A
#
# COMPACT_ATOMS: atom_id res chain seq x y z
N MET A 1 1.57 -32.74 -74.24
CA MET A 1 2.15 -34.00 -74.74
C MET A 1 3.62 -33.95 -74.36
N SER A 2 4.19 -34.71 -73.42
CA SER A 2 3.77 -35.95 -72.75
C SER A 2 4.51 -36.04 -71.40
N ASN A 3 3.85 -36.58 -70.37
CA ASN A 3 4.42 -37.10 -69.12
C ASN A 3 4.58 -38.64 -69.28
N PRO A 4 5.10 -39.43 -68.31
CA PRO A 4 6.07 -39.18 -67.22
C PRO A 4 7.17 -40.28 -67.13
N GLU A 5 8.21 -40.10 -66.32
CA GLU A 5 9.05 -41.22 -65.84
C GLU A 5 9.34 -41.11 -64.32
N SER A 6 9.45 -42.28 -63.70
CA SER A 6 9.33 -42.60 -62.28
C SER A 6 10.67 -42.76 -61.54
N ASN A 7 10.63 -42.51 -60.21
CA ASN A 7 11.69 -42.48 -59.18
C ASN A 7 12.67 -43.68 -59.03
N PRO A 8 13.78 -43.46 -58.30
CA PRO A 8 14.12 -44.30 -57.14
C PRO A 8 14.53 -43.51 -55.84
N PRO A 9 14.68 -44.18 -54.67
CA PRO A 9 14.54 -43.63 -53.31
C PRO A 9 15.83 -43.05 -52.69
N PRO A 10 15.78 -42.40 -51.49
CA PRO A 10 16.92 -41.65 -50.95
C PRO A 10 17.99 -42.57 -50.32
N PRO A 11 19.27 -42.17 -50.31
CA PRO A 11 20.31 -42.91 -49.62
C PRO A 11 20.23 -42.74 -48.09
N SER A 12 20.58 -43.83 -47.42
CA SER A 12 20.59 -44.10 -45.99
C SER A 12 21.46 -43.17 -45.15
N ALA A 13 21.00 -42.92 -43.93
CA ALA A 13 21.73 -42.27 -42.85
C ALA A 13 23.05 -42.98 -42.50
N THR A 14 24.14 -42.22 -42.40
CA THR A 14 25.38 -42.60 -41.73
C THR A 14 25.67 -41.62 -40.60
N SER A 15 25.79 -42.16 -39.41
CA SER A 15 26.04 -41.52 -38.13
C SER A 15 27.46 -40.94 -38.04
N CYS A 16 27.59 -39.66 -37.72
CA CYS A 16 28.86 -39.06 -37.28
C CYS A 16 29.17 -39.45 -35.82
N PRO A 17 30.43 -39.81 -35.49
CA PRO A 17 30.86 -40.04 -34.12
C PRO A 17 31.14 -38.69 -33.40
N PRO A 18 31.04 -38.62 -32.06
CA PRO A 18 31.33 -37.40 -31.32
C PRO A 18 32.85 -37.12 -31.25
N PRO A 19 33.28 -35.85 -31.21
CA PRO A 19 34.70 -35.52 -31.11
C PRO A 19 35.24 -35.79 -29.70
N GLY A 20 36.40 -36.47 -29.65
CA GLY A 20 37.11 -36.86 -28.45
C GLY A 20 37.73 -35.69 -27.66
N SER A 21 37.83 -35.90 -26.36
CA SER A 21 38.42 -35.01 -25.36
C SER A 21 39.93 -34.83 -25.53
N ALA A 22 40.37 -33.60 -25.81
CA ALA A 22 41.77 -33.20 -25.68
C ALA A 22 42.03 -32.69 -24.25
N ALA A 23 43.01 -33.29 -23.57
CA ALA A 23 43.45 -32.91 -22.23
C ALA A 23 44.31 -31.64 -22.28
N HIS A 24 43.88 -30.58 -21.58
CA HIS A 24 44.73 -29.42 -21.28
C HIS A 24 45.38 -29.60 -19.89
N ALA A 25 46.71 -29.58 -19.87
CA ALA A 25 47.52 -29.56 -18.65
C ALA A 25 47.24 -28.28 -17.84
N GLY A 26 47.00 -28.44 -16.54
CA GLY A 26 46.59 -27.37 -15.62
C GLY A 26 47.76 -26.50 -15.15
N HIS A 27 47.60 -25.18 -15.25
CA HIS A 27 48.36 -24.20 -14.46
C HIS A 27 47.52 -23.79 -13.25
N ALA A 28 48.10 -23.87 -12.05
CA ALA A 28 47.48 -23.40 -10.81
C ALA A 28 47.42 -21.85 -10.78
N PRO A 29 46.29 -21.24 -10.37
CA PRO A 29 46.21 -19.79 -10.28
C PRO A 29 46.97 -19.28 -9.05
N LEU A 30 47.80 -18.24 -9.24
CA LEU A 30 48.49 -17.53 -8.17
C LEU A 30 47.76 -16.23 -7.84
N CYS A 31 47.73 -15.86 -6.55
CA CYS A 31 47.15 -14.59 -6.09
C CYS A 31 47.94 -13.39 -6.65
N ARG A 32 47.27 -12.45 -7.32
CA ARG A 32 47.91 -11.29 -7.99
C ARG A 32 48.52 -10.23 -7.07
N SER A 33 48.31 -10.29 -5.76
CA SER A 33 48.91 -9.33 -4.81
C SER A 33 50.14 -9.86 -4.05
N CYS A 34 50.34 -11.19 -3.95
CA CYS A 34 51.46 -11.75 -3.17
C CYS A 34 52.09 -13.04 -3.73
N GLY A 35 51.58 -13.60 -4.83
CA GLY A 35 52.24 -14.72 -5.53
C GLY A 35 52.23 -16.08 -4.78
N ALA A 36 51.44 -16.24 -3.72
CA ALA A 36 51.30 -17.52 -3.03
C ALA A 36 50.30 -18.48 -3.75
N PRO A 37 50.55 -19.80 -3.74
CA PRO A 37 49.63 -20.80 -4.29
C PRO A 37 48.36 -20.91 -3.42
N THR A 38 47.20 -20.90 -4.06
CA THR A 38 45.90 -20.93 -3.36
C THR A 38 45.38 -22.37 -3.31
N THR A 39 45.24 -22.96 -2.11
CA THR A 39 44.58 -24.26 -1.92
C THR A 39 43.08 -24.06 -1.65
N THR A 40 42.31 -23.83 -2.71
CA THR A 40 40.85 -24.01 -2.67
C THR A 40 40.52 -25.42 -3.13
N PRO A 41 39.74 -26.23 -2.39
CA PRO A 41 39.33 -27.54 -2.86
C PRO A 41 38.46 -27.39 -4.11
N VAL A 42 38.76 -28.19 -5.13
CA VAL A 42 37.97 -28.31 -6.36
C VAL A 42 36.58 -28.82 -5.98
N PRO A 43 35.48 -28.16 -6.39
CA PRO A 43 34.15 -28.72 -6.15
C PRO A 43 34.02 -30.05 -6.90
N PRO A 44 33.34 -31.05 -6.33
CA PRO A 44 33.24 -32.36 -6.95
C PRO A 44 32.58 -32.25 -8.33
N PRO A 45 32.99 -33.07 -9.31
CA PRO A 45 32.34 -33.12 -10.61
C PRO A 45 30.88 -33.53 -10.41
N TRP A 46 29.96 -32.85 -11.09
CA TRP A 46 28.53 -33.14 -11.04
C TRP A 46 28.25 -34.61 -11.33
N SER A 47 27.86 -35.36 -10.30
CA SER A 47 27.28 -36.69 -10.42
C SER A 47 25.85 -36.55 -10.94
N ALA A 48 25.54 -37.22 -12.05
CA ALA A 48 24.21 -37.23 -12.68
C ALA A 48 23.15 -38.04 -11.89
N SER A 49 23.13 -37.90 -10.56
CA SER A 49 22.19 -38.61 -9.68
C SER A 49 21.94 -37.84 -8.38
N SER A 50 21.38 -36.63 -8.48
CA SER A 50 20.66 -35.99 -7.39
C SER A 50 19.34 -35.40 -7.93
N ASP A 51 18.23 -35.92 -7.40
CA ASP A 51 16.87 -35.53 -7.75
C ASP A 51 16.58 -34.09 -7.31
N SER A 52 16.88 -33.14 -8.19
CA SER A 52 16.28 -31.81 -8.16
C SER A 52 16.05 -31.39 -9.61
N PRO A 53 14.80 -31.30 -10.07
CA PRO A 53 14.54 -30.90 -11.45
C PRO A 53 15.03 -29.45 -11.64
N PRO A 54 15.58 -29.12 -12.82
CA PRO A 54 15.94 -27.74 -13.14
C PRO A 54 14.69 -26.84 -12.99
N PRO A 55 14.86 -25.55 -12.65
CA PRO A 55 13.72 -24.64 -12.54
C PRO A 55 12.93 -24.70 -13.84
N ALA A 56 11.70 -25.19 -13.76
CA ALA A 56 10.85 -25.36 -14.91
C ALA A 56 10.62 -23.99 -15.55
N TYR A 57 11.12 -23.81 -16.77
CA TYR A 57 10.74 -22.68 -17.60
C TYR A 57 9.21 -22.69 -17.73
N ARG A 58 8.54 -21.70 -17.14
CA ARG A 58 7.09 -21.56 -17.20
C ARG A 58 6.71 -20.67 -18.39
N PRO A 59 5.89 -21.17 -19.33
CA PRO A 59 5.33 -20.34 -20.39
C PRO A 59 4.49 -19.18 -19.82
N ILE A 60 4.53 -18.04 -20.50
CA ILE A 60 3.92 -16.73 -20.16
C ILE A 60 2.40 -16.80 -19.84
N ARG A 61 1.72 -17.93 -20.12
CA ARG A 61 0.26 -18.08 -20.00
C ARG A 61 -0.21 -19.05 -18.89
N MET A 62 0.62 -19.47 -17.94
CA MET A 62 0.08 -20.13 -16.74
C MET A 62 -0.55 -19.10 -15.78
N PRO A 63 -1.65 -19.46 -15.08
CA PRO A 63 -2.19 -18.62 -14.01
C PRO A 63 -1.13 -18.39 -12.93
N ALA A 64 -0.95 -17.13 -12.54
CA ALA A 64 -0.04 -16.77 -11.45
C ALA A 64 -0.57 -17.29 -10.11
N ILE A 65 0.34 -17.73 -9.23
CA ILE A 65 0.02 -18.25 -7.89
C ILE A 65 -0.76 -17.22 -7.04
N ASN A 66 -0.63 -15.93 -7.36
CA ASN A 66 -1.26 -14.80 -6.65
C ASN A 66 -2.17 -13.93 -7.53
N ALA A 67 -2.63 -14.41 -8.70
CA ALA A 67 -3.63 -13.66 -9.45
C ALA A 67 -4.90 -13.51 -8.60
N PRO A 68 -5.57 -12.34 -8.59
CA PRO A 68 -6.79 -12.17 -7.81
C PRO A 68 -7.85 -13.17 -8.30
N THR A 69 -8.06 -14.21 -7.50
CA THR A 69 -8.94 -15.36 -7.82
C THR A 69 -10.42 -15.00 -7.75
N ASN A 70 -10.77 -13.81 -7.24
CA ASN A 70 -12.14 -13.45 -6.87
C ASN A 70 -12.66 -12.15 -7.52
N THR A 71 -12.07 -11.70 -8.63
CA THR A 71 -12.49 -10.48 -9.35
C THR A 71 -13.98 -10.46 -9.70
N ALA A 72 -14.55 -11.61 -10.09
CA ALA A 72 -15.98 -11.73 -10.37
C ALA A 72 -16.87 -11.48 -9.13
N ALA A 73 -16.49 -11.99 -7.96
CA ALA A 73 -17.21 -11.79 -6.72
C ALA A 73 -17.18 -10.31 -6.28
N ILE A 74 -16.02 -9.66 -6.42
CA ILE A 74 -15.85 -8.23 -6.09
C ILE A 74 -16.76 -7.37 -6.97
N VAL A 75 -16.84 -7.64 -8.27
CA VAL A 75 -17.68 -6.87 -9.21
C VAL A 75 -19.16 -6.93 -8.80
N LEU A 76 -19.63 -8.10 -8.36
CA LEU A 76 -21.01 -8.33 -7.96
C LEU A 76 -21.35 -7.83 -6.54
N SER A 77 -20.36 -7.62 -5.68
CA SER A 77 -20.57 -7.12 -4.32
C SER A 77 -21.25 -5.73 -4.31
N PRO A 78 -22.09 -5.40 -3.31
CA PRO A 78 -22.68 -4.07 -3.23
C PRO A 78 -21.60 -3.01 -3.00
N VAL A 79 -21.75 -1.83 -3.60
CA VAL A 79 -20.84 -0.70 -3.34
C VAL A 79 -21.03 -0.27 -1.89
N PRO A 80 -19.97 -0.19 -1.07
CA PRO A 80 -20.05 0.41 0.26
C PRO A 80 -20.68 1.81 0.22
N GLN A 81 -21.68 2.05 1.06
CA GLN A 81 -22.39 3.32 1.12
C GLN A 81 -21.85 4.18 2.27
N PRO A 82 -21.87 5.52 2.14
CA PRO A 82 -21.64 6.42 3.25
C PRO A 82 -22.56 6.10 4.44
N LEU A 83 -22.01 5.99 5.64
CA LEU A 83 -22.78 5.87 6.87
C LEU A 83 -22.29 6.91 7.88
N PRO A 84 -23.20 7.48 8.70
CA PRO A 84 -22.81 8.43 9.74
C PRO A 84 -21.97 7.71 10.80
N VAL A 85 -21.02 8.41 11.43
CA VAL A 85 -20.24 7.85 12.54
C VAL A 85 -21.09 7.93 13.82
N PRO A 86 -21.44 6.81 14.49
CA PRO A 86 -22.26 6.88 15.69
C PRO A 86 -21.43 7.47 16.83
N PRO A 87 -21.84 8.55 17.50
CA PRO A 87 -21.03 9.15 18.56
C PRO A 87 -20.89 8.19 19.76
N ALA A 88 -19.69 8.16 20.35
CA ALA A 88 -19.47 7.56 21.66
C ALA A 88 -20.08 8.47 22.73
N SER A 89 -20.69 7.88 23.77
CA SER A 89 -21.36 8.62 24.84
C SER A 89 -20.66 8.39 26.18
N PRO A 90 -20.60 9.40 27.06
CA PRO A 90 -20.07 9.23 28.42
C PRO A 90 -20.99 8.31 29.28
N PRO A 91 -20.45 7.68 30.34
CA PRO A 91 -19.05 7.73 30.76
C PRO A 91 -18.14 6.96 29.80
N PHE A 92 -17.01 7.55 29.42
CA PHE A 92 -16.03 6.90 28.56
C PHE A 92 -15.22 5.90 29.37
N ALA A 93 -15.14 4.65 28.89
CA ALA A 93 -14.31 3.60 29.45
C ALA A 93 -13.17 3.29 28.48
N PHE A 94 -12.30 4.28 28.26
CA PHE A 94 -11.17 4.14 27.34
C PHE A 94 -10.28 2.96 27.73
N GLN A 95 -9.84 2.21 26.73
CA GLN A 95 -8.97 1.07 26.93
C GLN A 95 -7.86 1.07 25.90
N VAL A 96 -6.69 0.53 26.28
CA VAL A 96 -5.59 0.32 25.34
C VAL A 96 -6.06 -0.69 24.27
N PRO A 97 -6.10 -0.32 22.99
CA PRO A 97 -6.57 -1.20 21.93
C PRO A 97 -5.69 -2.43 21.76
N ALA A 98 -6.31 -3.53 21.38
CA ALA A 98 -5.62 -4.79 21.17
C ALA A 98 -6.03 -5.47 19.86
N LYS A 99 -5.15 -6.32 19.35
CA LYS A 99 -5.41 -7.17 18.18
C LYS A 99 -6.42 -8.27 18.56
N ARG A 100 -7.34 -8.57 17.65
CA ARG A 100 -8.40 -9.59 17.83
C ARG A 100 -8.59 -10.49 16.62
N ILE A 101 -8.34 -10.01 15.42
CA ILE A 101 -8.51 -10.78 14.18
C ILE A 101 -7.38 -11.78 14.03
N THR A 102 -7.73 -13.07 13.94
CA THR A 102 -6.79 -14.17 13.69
C THR A 102 -7.23 -15.08 12.55
N SER A 103 -8.50 -15.00 12.15
CA SER A 103 -9.12 -15.87 11.16
C SER A 103 -10.05 -15.11 10.20
N PRO A 104 -10.44 -15.70 9.06
CA PRO A 104 -11.47 -15.14 8.19
C PRO A 104 -12.84 -14.96 8.88
N ASP A 105 -13.17 -15.82 9.85
CA ASP A 105 -14.43 -15.73 10.61
C ASP A 105 -14.43 -14.49 11.52
N ASP A 106 -13.28 -14.14 12.09
CA ASP A 106 -13.11 -12.91 12.87
C ASP A 106 -13.36 -11.65 12.01
N ILE A 107 -12.89 -11.66 10.76
CA ILE A 107 -13.17 -10.60 9.78
C ILE A 107 -14.66 -10.52 9.49
N ALA A 108 -15.31 -11.66 9.20
CA ALA A 108 -16.74 -11.70 8.91
C ALA A 108 -17.55 -11.15 10.09
N ARG A 109 -17.16 -11.50 11.32
CA ARG A 109 -17.73 -10.97 12.56
C ARG A 109 -17.56 -9.45 12.66
N PHE A 110 -16.34 -8.94 12.47
CA PHE A 110 -16.10 -7.50 12.49
C PHE A 110 -16.94 -6.77 11.44
N HIS A 111 -17.01 -7.28 10.21
CA HIS A 111 -17.81 -6.66 9.14
C HIS A 111 -19.32 -6.70 9.38
N ALA A 112 -19.81 -7.66 10.16
CA ALA A 112 -21.21 -7.71 10.58
C ALA A 112 -21.52 -6.72 11.72
N SER A 113 -20.55 -6.45 12.60
CA SER A 113 -20.69 -5.55 13.75
C SER A 113 -21.06 -4.12 13.33
N VAL A 114 -21.62 -3.36 14.29
CA VAL A 114 -21.88 -1.92 14.08
C VAL A 114 -20.57 -1.18 13.76
N HIS A 115 -19.49 -1.50 14.46
CA HIS A 115 -18.21 -0.81 14.31
C HIS A 115 -17.58 -1.04 12.94
N GLY A 116 -17.57 -2.27 12.42
CA GLY A 116 -17.01 -2.56 11.10
C GLY A 116 -17.83 -1.95 9.95
N ARG A 117 -19.17 -2.00 10.05
CA ARG A 117 -20.05 -1.36 9.04
C ARG A 117 -19.85 0.14 9.01
N HIS A 118 -19.84 0.79 10.17
CA HIS A 118 -19.70 2.25 10.26
C HIS A 118 -18.27 2.72 9.95
N PHE A 119 -17.23 1.91 10.21
CA PHE A 119 -15.86 2.22 9.78
C PHE A 119 -15.75 2.26 8.25
N LEU A 120 -16.24 1.23 7.55
CA LEU A 120 -16.25 1.23 6.08
C LEU A 120 -17.18 2.32 5.53
N GLY A 121 -18.31 2.58 6.19
CA GLY A 121 -19.21 3.67 5.85
C GLY A 121 -18.59 5.06 6.04
N PHE A 122 -17.71 5.24 7.02
CA PHE A 122 -16.94 6.46 7.21
C PHE A 122 -15.94 6.69 6.06
N VAL A 123 -15.22 5.65 5.62
CA VAL A 123 -14.35 5.74 4.44
C VAL A 123 -15.15 6.14 3.19
N ALA A 124 -16.34 5.54 3.00
CA ALA A 124 -17.23 5.92 1.91
C ALA A 124 -17.76 7.37 2.05
N ALA A 125 -18.04 7.84 3.27
CA ALA A 125 -18.46 9.22 3.53
C ALA A 125 -17.35 10.24 3.26
N LEU A 126 -16.11 9.95 3.68
CA LEU A 126 -14.93 10.73 3.32
C LEU A 126 -14.76 10.82 1.81
N SER A 127 -14.87 9.69 1.11
CA SER A 127 -14.83 9.64 -0.36
C SER A 127 -15.94 10.48 -0.99
N ALA A 128 -17.17 10.40 -0.51
CA ALA A 128 -18.29 11.16 -1.05
C ALA A 128 -18.11 12.68 -0.82
N SER A 129 -17.51 13.08 0.30
CA SER A 129 -17.32 14.48 0.68
C SER A 129 -16.40 15.28 -0.27
N VAL A 130 -15.55 14.59 -1.04
CA VAL A 130 -14.59 15.18 -1.99
C VAL A 130 -14.98 14.99 -3.46
N HIS A 131 -16.22 14.57 -3.73
CA HIS A 131 -16.74 14.42 -5.08
C HIS A 131 -16.54 15.73 -5.87
N GLY A 132 -15.76 15.67 -6.96
CA GLY A 132 -15.59 16.77 -7.90
C GLY A 132 -14.74 17.92 -7.36
N ARG A 133 -14.03 17.70 -6.25
CA ARG A 133 -13.27 18.74 -5.53
C ARG A 133 -11.78 18.59 -5.76
N LYS A 134 -11.07 19.69 -6.01
CA LYS A 134 -9.61 19.71 -6.12
C LYS A 134 -8.94 19.84 -4.76
N LEU A 135 -7.65 19.49 -4.70
CA LEU A 135 -6.82 19.80 -3.55
C LEU A 135 -6.74 21.31 -3.31
N SER A 136 -6.67 22.14 -4.35
CA SER A 136 -6.61 23.60 -4.18
C SER A 136 -7.96 24.27 -3.91
N ASP A 137 -9.07 23.55 -3.97
CA ASP A 137 -10.40 24.17 -3.78
C ASP A 137 -10.49 24.84 -2.40
N PRO A 138 -11.16 26.00 -2.32
CA PRO A 138 -11.31 26.71 -1.06
C PRO A 138 -12.10 25.86 -0.05
N LEU A 139 -11.65 25.92 1.20
CA LEU A 139 -12.28 25.31 2.37
C LEU A 139 -12.50 26.41 3.43
N PRO A 140 -13.33 26.16 4.46
CA PRO A 140 -13.51 27.11 5.55
C PRO A 140 -12.17 27.64 6.08
N SER A 141 -12.08 28.97 6.20
CA SER A 141 -10.91 29.68 6.70
C SER A 141 -11.33 30.63 7.84
N PRO A 142 -10.76 30.48 9.05
CA PRO A 142 -9.78 29.47 9.43
C PRO A 142 -10.35 28.03 9.39
N PRO A 143 -9.50 26.99 9.25
CA PRO A 143 -9.93 25.61 9.42
C PRO A 143 -10.51 25.39 10.83
N SER A 144 -11.33 24.36 11.00
CA SER A 144 -11.81 23.98 12.34
C SER A 144 -10.63 23.67 13.27
N PRO A 145 -10.77 23.87 14.60
CA PRO A 145 -9.69 23.63 15.54
C PRO A 145 -9.09 22.23 15.44
N VAL A 146 -9.93 21.20 15.26
CA VAL A 146 -9.49 19.81 15.10
C VAL A 146 -8.65 19.60 13.84
N VAL A 147 -9.04 20.21 12.71
CA VAL A 147 -8.30 20.10 11.44
C VAL A 147 -6.96 20.82 11.56
N SER A 148 -6.92 22.00 12.18
CA SER A 148 -5.68 22.73 12.45
C SER A 148 -4.72 21.90 13.31
N ALA A 149 -5.22 21.32 14.41
CA ALA A 149 -4.40 20.47 15.30
C ALA A 149 -3.88 19.20 14.60
N LEU A 150 -4.68 18.58 13.72
CA LEU A 150 -4.24 17.44 12.90
C LEU A 150 -3.14 17.82 11.90
N LEU A 151 -3.23 19.00 11.29
CA LEU A 151 -2.19 19.50 10.38
C LEU A 151 -0.89 19.82 11.13
N GLU A 152 -0.98 20.41 12.32
CA GLU A 152 0.17 20.64 13.20
C GLU A 152 0.83 19.34 13.62
N LEU A 153 0.05 18.31 13.95
CA LEU A 153 0.55 16.96 14.25
C LEU A 153 1.36 16.42 13.07
N ILE A 154 0.81 16.44 11.84
CA ILE A 154 1.53 15.93 10.66
C ILE A 154 2.78 16.77 10.35
N SER A 155 2.72 18.08 10.56
CA SER A 155 3.86 18.98 10.42
C SER A 155 4.98 18.64 11.42
N ALA A 156 4.64 18.35 12.67
CA ALA A 156 5.61 17.93 13.69
C ALA A 156 6.28 16.59 13.32
N LEU A 157 5.50 15.62 12.82
CA LEU A 157 6.04 14.34 12.34
C LEU A 157 6.95 14.50 11.12
N SER A 158 6.64 15.45 10.24
CA SER A 158 7.50 15.81 9.10
C SER A 158 8.82 16.43 9.59
N ALA A 159 8.79 17.27 10.62
CA ALA A 159 9.99 17.82 11.24
C ALA A 159 10.85 16.74 11.93
N PHE A 160 10.24 15.66 12.43
CA PHE A 160 11.00 14.51 12.93
C PHE A 160 11.81 13.84 11.82
N VAL A 161 11.33 13.78 10.57
CA VAL A 161 12.12 13.26 9.45
C VAL A 161 13.33 14.15 9.19
N ALA A 162 13.12 15.48 9.12
CA ALA A 162 14.20 16.44 8.90
C ALA A 162 15.29 16.37 9.99
N SER A 163 14.90 16.10 11.24
CA SER A 163 15.84 15.95 12.37
C SER A 163 16.38 14.52 12.56
N THR A 164 16.05 13.59 11.66
CA THR A 164 16.47 12.18 11.72
C THR A 164 17.00 11.77 10.34
N PRO A 165 18.15 12.31 9.90
CA PRO A 165 18.69 12.00 8.58
C PRO A 165 18.98 10.49 8.42
N PRO A 166 18.87 9.96 7.19
CA PRO A 166 19.17 8.55 6.94
C PRO A 166 20.62 8.24 7.29
N LEU A 167 20.84 7.09 7.93
CA LEU A 167 22.20 6.63 8.22
C LEU A 167 22.90 6.23 6.91
N PRO A 168 24.22 6.44 6.78
CA PRO A 168 25.00 5.88 5.69
C PRO A 168 24.83 4.35 5.67
N HIS A 169 24.21 3.82 4.62
CA HIS A 169 23.87 2.41 4.53
C HIS A 169 24.06 1.90 3.10
N ASN A 170 24.71 0.74 2.96
CA ASN A 170 24.97 0.10 1.66
C ASN A 170 23.97 -1.02 1.34
N SER A 171 23.02 -1.32 2.23
CA SER A 171 22.06 -2.39 1.98
C SER A 171 20.86 -1.89 1.19
N ARG A 172 20.29 -2.79 0.40
CA ARG A 172 19.05 -2.58 -0.36
C ARG A 172 17.78 -2.55 0.52
N TYR A 173 17.88 -2.99 1.77
CA TYR A 173 16.79 -3.03 2.73
C TYR A 173 16.65 -1.69 3.47
N GLY A 174 15.53 -1.49 4.16
CA GLY A 174 15.17 -0.25 4.84
C GLY A 174 16.25 0.33 5.75
N ASN A 175 16.32 1.65 5.79
CA ASN A 175 17.30 2.43 6.54
C ASN A 175 16.99 2.37 8.06
N PRO A 176 17.94 1.93 8.91
CA PRO A 176 17.71 1.82 10.35
C PRO A 176 17.37 3.15 11.06
N ALA A 177 17.68 4.31 10.45
CA ALA A 177 17.26 5.62 10.98
C ALA A 177 15.74 5.73 11.19
N PHE A 178 14.94 4.95 10.44
CA PHE A 178 13.50 4.88 10.65
C PHE A 178 13.11 4.47 12.07
N ARG A 179 13.91 3.61 12.72
CA ARG A 179 13.66 3.20 14.12
C ARG A 179 13.76 4.39 15.07
N LEU A 180 14.74 5.25 14.87
CA LEU A 180 14.90 6.47 15.66
C LEU A 180 13.77 7.47 15.38
N TRP A 181 13.32 7.59 14.13
CA TRP A 181 12.14 8.39 13.81
C TRP A 181 10.88 7.87 14.51
N HIS A 182 10.67 6.54 14.50
CA HIS A 182 9.52 5.90 15.13
C HIS A 182 9.58 5.97 16.67
N GLU A 183 10.77 5.90 17.25
CA GLU A 183 11.01 6.15 18.69
C GLU A 183 10.60 7.58 19.07
N LYS A 184 11.02 8.60 18.31
CA LYS A 184 10.59 10.00 18.54
C LYS A 184 9.07 10.16 18.47
N LEU A 185 8.41 9.50 17.50
CA LEU A 185 6.95 9.44 17.42
C LEU A 185 6.36 8.80 18.69
N SER A 186 6.92 7.67 19.14
CA SER A 186 6.46 6.94 20.32
C SER A 186 6.57 7.78 21.60
N ASP A 187 7.71 8.43 21.81
CA ASP A 187 7.96 9.27 22.99
C ASP A 187 7.08 10.54 23.00
N SER A 188 6.69 11.03 21.82
CA SER A 188 5.91 12.28 21.66
C SER A 188 4.41 12.05 21.46
N ALA A 189 3.93 10.81 21.40
CA ALA A 189 2.56 10.49 20.96
C ALA A 189 1.48 11.23 21.77
N ASN A 190 1.58 11.22 23.10
CA ASN A 190 0.62 11.91 23.98
C ASN A 190 0.68 13.43 23.81
N GLN A 191 1.87 13.99 23.60
CA GLN A 191 2.06 15.44 23.36
C GLN A 191 1.47 15.87 22.02
N LEU A 192 1.54 14.99 21.00
CA LEU A 192 0.95 15.21 19.69
C LEU A 192 -0.58 15.11 19.71
N ILE A 193 -1.15 14.24 20.54
CA ILE A 193 -2.61 14.05 20.67
C ILE A 193 -3.26 15.12 21.55
N ALA A 194 -2.56 15.64 22.56
CA ALA A 194 -3.12 16.59 23.51
C ALA A 194 -3.76 17.85 22.87
N PRO A 195 -3.16 18.52 21.86
CA PRO A 195 -3.79 19.64 21.16
C PRO A 195 -5.11 19.27 20.48
N ILE A 196 -5.22 18.06 19.93
CA ILE A 196 -6.46 17.57 19.30
C ILE A 196 -7.54 17.39 20.36
N MET A 197 -7.21 16.80 21.50
CA MET A 197 -8.16 16.58 22.60
C MET A 197 -8.63 17.89 23.22
N ALA A 198 -7.76 18.89 23.31
CA ALA A 198 -8.10 20.21 23.81
C ALA A 198 -9.20 20.91 22.98
N THR A 199 -9.42 20.49 21.73
CA THR A 199 -10.47 21.06 20.87
C THR A 199 -11.89 20.71 21.32
N ALA A 200 -12.08 19.65 22.11
CA ALA A 200 -13.40 19.24 22.61
C ALA A 200 -14.01 20.23 23.61
N GLY A 201 -13.17 21.00 24.31
CA GLY A 201 -13.60 21.87 25.41
C GLY A 201 -14.28 21.14 26.59
N SER A 202 -14.24 19.80 26.65
CA SER A 202 -14.86 18.98 27.69
C SER A 202 -13.82 18.15 28.47
N PRO A 203 -13.88 18.11 29.82
CA PRO A 203 -13.03 17.26 30.64
C PRO A 203 -13.36 15.76 30.53
N ASP A 204 -14.49 15.40 29.93
CA ASP A 204 -14.96 14.01 29.85
C ASP A 204 -14.04 13.12 28.99
N LEU A 205 -13.19 13.71 28.16
CA LEU A 205 -12.26 13.00 27.28
C LEU A 205 -10.90 12.68 27.93
N ALA A 206 -10.75 12.89 29.23
CA ALA A 206 -9.54 12.51 29.95
C ALA A 206 -9.26 11.00 29.78
N GLY A 207 -8.03 10.64 29.41
CA GLY A 207 -7.63 9.24 29.18
C GLY A 207 -7.87 8.74 27.76
N ALA A 208 -8.50 9.53 26.88
CA ALA A 208 -8.69 9.16 25.47
C ALA A 208 -7.36 8.92 24.74
N GLU A 209 -6.29 9.61 25.15
CA GLU A 209 -4.94 9.44 24.62
C GLU A 209 -4.44 8.00 24.75
N ALA A 210 -4.79 7.29 25.83
CA ALA A 210 -4.41 5.89 26.02
C ALA A 210 -5.04 4.96 24.96
N GLU A 211 -6.19 5.36 24.42
CA GLU A 211 -6.87 4.64 23.36
C GLU A 211 -6.46 5.12 21.96
N LEU A 212 -6.25 6.42 21.77
CA LEU A 212 -5.91 7.01 20.48
C LEU A 212 -4.45 6.76 20.06
N ALA A 213 -3.51 6.78 21.01
CA ALA A 213 -2.08 6.67 20.71
C ALA A 213 -1.73 5.39 19.94
N PRO A 214 -2.23 4.18 20.30
CA PRO A 214 -1.90 2.98 19.54
C PRO A 214 -2.32 3.00 18.07
N TYR A 215 -3.47 3.63 17.73
CA TYR A 215 -3.86 3.82 16.33
C TYR A 215 -2.87 4.75 15.59
N LEU A 216 -2.47 5.85 16.23
CA LEU A 216 -1.49 6.79 15.66
C LEU A 216 -0.11 6.13 15.46
N LEU A 217 0.38 5.38 16.45
CA LEU A 217 1.68 4.72 16.40
C LEU A 217 1.77 3.66 15.28
N ASP A 218 0.67 2.95 15.03
CA ASP A 218 0.61 1.92 13.98
C ASP A 218 0.21 2.49 12.61
N SER A 219 0.12 3.82 12.46
CA SER A 219 -0.27 4.50 11.21
C SER A 219 0.88 4.76 10.22
N PHE A 220 2.14 4.64 10.66
CA PHE A 220 3.32 5.12 9.90
C PHE A 220 4.33 4.04 9.53
N GLY A 221 3.98 2.76 9.70
CA GLY A 221 4.84 1.62 9.39
C GLY A 221 5.34 0.89 10.63
N ASN A 222 6.11 -0.17 10.42
CA ASN A 222 6.67 -1.00 11.50
C ASN A 222 8.17 -0.75 11.69
N ALA A 223 8.58 -0.27 12.86
CA ALA A 223 9.99 0.04 13.15
C ALA A 223 10.93 -1.18 13.04
N THR A 224 10.46 -2.37 13.42
CA THR A 224 11.29 -3.59 13.41
C THR A 224 11.56 -4.03 11.97
N ARG A 225 10.49 -4.15 11.17
CA ARG A 225 10.55 -4.61 9.77
C ARG A 225 10.98 -3.52 8.79
N ILE A 226 10.86 -2.24 9.19
CA ILE A 226 11.11 -1.07 8.33
C ILE A 226 10.26 -1.16 7.05
N ASP A 227 8.97 -1.44 7.25
CA ASP A 227 7.99 -1.59 6.20
C ASP A 227 6.75 -0.71 6.44
N TYR A 228 6.01 -0.45 5.38
CA TYR A 228 4.74 0.26 5.41
C TYR A 228 3.78 -0.33 4.37
N GLY A 229 2.47 -0.25 4.61
CA GLY A 229 1.47 -0.77 3.69
C GLY A 229 0.06 -0.40 4.11
N THR A 230 -0.92 -0.98 3.42
CA THR A 230 -2.35 -0.60 3.53
C THR A 230 -2.96 -0.86 4.92
N GLY A 231 -2.39 -1.75 5.72
CA GLY A 231 -2.78 -1.94 7.13
C GLY A 231 -2.47 -0.71 7.99
N HIS A 232 -1.30 -0.10 7.79
CA HIS A 232 -0.90 1.14 8.48
C HIS A 232 -1.76 2.32 8.02
N GLU A 233 -2.01 2.43 6.72
CA GLU A 233 -2.95 3.41 6.17
C GLU A 233 -4.36 3.28 6.78
N THR A 234 -4.80 2.03 6.98
CA THR A 234 -6.10 1.72 7.59
C THR A 234 -6.13 2.09 9.07
N ASN A 235 -5.02 1.96 9.81
CA ASN A 235 -4.90 2.47 11.18
C ASN A 235 -4.97 4.00 11.24
N PHE A 236 -4.45 4.72 10.25
CA PHE A 236 -4.61 6.19 10.18
C PHE A 236 -6.07 6.57 9.96
N ALA A 237 -6.77 5.85 9.07
CA ALA A 237 -8.22 6.00 8.91
C ALA A 237 -8.98 5.65 10.20
N ALA A 238 -8.54 4.64 10.96
CA ALA A 238 -9.12 4.28 12.25
C ALA A 238 -8.90 5.36 13.31
N PHE A 239 -7.72 5.99 13.35
CA PHE A 239 -7.44 7.15 14.20
C PHE A 239 -8.43 8.29 13.91
N LEU A 240 -8.61 8.66 12.64
CA LEU A 240 -9.59 9.68 12.22
C LEU A 240 -11.04 9.27 12.56
N TYR A 241 -11.38 7.99 12.38
CA TYR A 241 -12.70 7.46 12.76
C TYR A 241 -12.93 7.58 14.27
N CYS A 242 -11.94 7.27 15.10
CA CYS A 242 -12.02 7.43 16.56
C CYS A 242 -12.24 8.90 16.96
N LEU A 243 -11.60 9.86 16.29
CA LEU A 243 -11.87 11.29 16.52
C LEU A 243 -13.31 11.67 16.12
N ALA A 244 -13.83 11.11 15.03
CA ALA A 244 -15.24 11.30 14.65
C ALA A 244 -16.20 10.64 15.64
N ARG A 245 -15.86 9.47 16.19
CA ARG A 245 -16.61 8.80 17.27
C ARG A 245 -16.69 9.67 18.52
N LEU A 246 -15.61 10.40 18.84
CA LEU A 246 -15.57 11.35 19.96
C LEU A 246 -16.29 12.68 19.67
N GLY A 247 -16.85 12.85 18.46
CA GLY A 247 -17.52 14.08 18.05
C GLY A 247 -16.56 15.24 17.75
N LEU A 248 -15.24 14.98 17.72
CA LEU A 248 -14.23 15.99 17.42
C LEU A 248 -14.21 16.34 15.93
N ILE A 249 -14.34 15.32 15.07
CA ILE A 249 -14.49 15.49 13.62
C ILE A 249 -15.96 15.32 13.28
N THR A 250 -16.54 16.31 12.59
CA THR A 250 -17.92 16.26 12.10
C THR A 250 -17.96 16.10 10.58
N GLU A 251 -19.13 15.81 10.01
CA GLU A 251 -19.28 15.68 8.56
C GLU A 251 -18.89 16.97 7.80
N ALA A 252 -19.03 18.14 8.44
CA ALA A 252 -18.60 19.42 7.87
C ALA A 252 -17.08 19.48 7.65
N ASP A 253 -16.31 18.73 8.45
CA ASP A 253 -14.86 18.67 8.37
C ASP A 253 -14.36 17.66 7.34
N TYR A 254 -15.18 16.70 6.90
CA TYR A 254 -14.74 15.58 6.05
C TYR A 254 -13.96 16.02 4.79
N PRO A 255 -14.38 17.06 4.05
CA PRO A 255 -13.59 17.49 2.91
C PRO A 255 -12.21 18.04 3.30
N ALA A 256 -12.08 18.70 4.45
CA ALA A 256 -10.80 19.18 4.95
C ALA A 256 -9.93 18.04 5.48
N VAL A 257 -10.53 17.05 6.13
CA VAL A 257 -9.87 15.81 6.55
C VAL A 257 -9.25 15.11 5.35
N VAL A 258 -9.92 15.03 4.21
CA VAL A 258 -9.35 14.38 3.01
C VAL A 258 -8.38 15.30 2.26
N LEU A 259 -8.82 16.51 1.89
CA LEU A 259 -8.08 17.40 0.98
C LEU A 259 -6.94 18.16 1.66
N ARG A 260 -6.82 18.11 2.99
CA ARG A 260 -5.71 18.74 3.74
C ARG A 260 -5.00 17.72 4.61
N VAL A 261 -5.69 17.11 5.58
CA VAL A 261 -5.05 16.22 6.56
C VAL A 261 -4.53 14.95 5.88
N PHE A 262 -5.36 14.23 5.14
CA PHE A 262 -4.96 12.99 4.47
C PHE A 262 -3.96 13.25 3.33
N ALA A 263 -4.08 14.39 2.63
CA ALA A 263 -3.09 14.82 1.64
C ALA A 263 -1.71 15.06 2.30
N ALA A 264 -1.65 15.76 3.44
CA ALA A 264 -0.41 15.97 4.19
C ALA A 264 0.15 14.66 4.76
N TYR A 265 -0.71 13.75 5.22
CA TYR A 265 -0.31 12.40 5.63
C TYR A 265 0.35 11.64 4.49
N LEU A 266 -0.23 11.67 3.29
CA LEU A 266 0.34 11.00 2.12
C LEU A 266 1.70 11.58 1.73
N ASP A 267 1.88 12.91 1.80
CA ASP A 267 3.16 13.57 1.53
C ASP A 267 4.24 13.20 2.55
N LEU A 268 3.87 13.14 3.84
CA LEU A 268 4.73 12.61 4.90
C LEU A 268 5.11 11.15 4.62
N MET A 269 4.13 10.29 4.28
CA MET A 269 4.40 8.88 4.00
C MET A 269 5.35 8.68 2.82
N ARG A 270 5.18 9.45 1.73
CA ARG A 270 6.12 9.43 0.60
C ARG A 270 7.51 9.87 1.01
N THR A 271 7.61 10.87 1.89
CA THR A 271 8.89 11.33 2.43
C THR A 271 9.54 10.25 3.28
N LEU A 272 8.79 9.53 4.12
CA LEU A 272 9.30 8.39 4.90
C LEU A 272 9.76 7.24 3.99
N GLN A 273 8.94 6.87 3.01
CA GLN A 273 9.25 5.82 2.02
C GLN A 273 10.55 6.13 1.26
N ASP A 274 10.68 7.35 0.72
CA ASP A 274 11.86 7.77 -0.04
C ASP A 274 13.09 7.93 0.86
N THR A 275 12.95 8.54 2.04
CA THR A 275 14.08 8.87 2.94
C THR A 275 14.65 7.62 3.60
N TYR A 276 13.79 6.70 4.04
CA TYR A 276 14.19 5.51 4.78
C TYR A 276 14.09 4.22 3.99
N LEU A 277 13.77 4.27 2.70
CA LEU A 277 13.67 3.08 1.84
C LEU A 277 12.74 2.01 2.43
N LEU A 278 11.55 2.42 2.90
CA LEU A 278 10.62 1.51 3.56
C LEU A 278 10.19 0.39 2.61
N GLU A 279 10.17 -0.84 3.09
CA GLU A 279 9.72 -1.97 2.27
C GLU A 279 8.19 -2.00 2.16
N PRO A 280 7.62 -2.45 1.03
CA PRO A 280 6.18 -2.67 0.92
C PRO A 280 5.69 -3.81 1.82
N ALA A 281 4.90 -3.49 2.84
CA ALA A 281 4.31 -4.46 3.76
C ALA A 281 3.11 -5.16 3.14
N GLY A 282 3.16 -6.49 3.05
CA GLY A 282 2.05 -7.28 2.52
C GLY A 282 1.75 -7.04 1.04
N SER A 283 2.72 -6.55 0.26
CA SER A 283 2.50 -6.31 -1.17
C SER A 283 2.19 -7.62 -1.90
N HIS A 284 1.19 -7.58 -2.77
CA HIS A 284 0.92 -8.65 -3.75
C HIS A 284 1.87 -8.59 -4.95
N GLY A 285 2.99 -7.84 -4.83
CA GLY A 285 3.85 -7.46 -5.94
C GLY A 285 3.06 -6.73 -7.03
N VAL A 286 3.29 -7.09 -8.28
CA VAL A 286 2.59 -6.51 -9.45
C VAL A 286 1.07 -6.70 -9.45
N TRP A 287 0.53 -7.56 -8.59
CA TRP A 287 -0.91 -7.85 -8.49
C TRP A 287 -1.63 -7.01 -7.43
N GLY A 288 -0.91 -6.16 -6.70
CA GLY A 288 -1.51 -5.14 -5.84
C GLY A 288 -1.96 -3.91 -6.64
N LEU A 289 -2.84 -3.09 -6.05
CA LEU A 289 -3.20 -1.80 -6.64
C LEU A 289 -1.98 -0.87 -6.68
N ASP A 290 -1.26 -0.82 -5.58
CA ASP A 290 -0.05 -0.04 -5.34
C ASP A 290 0.76 -0.75 -4.24
N ASP A 291 2.04 -0.41 -4.12
CA ASP A 291 2.92 -1.06 -3.14
C ASP A 291 2.55 -0.69 -1.70
N TYR A 292 2.03 0.52 -1.48
CA TYR A 292 1.87 1.10 -0.14
C TYR A 292 0.44 1.54 0.17
N HIS A 293 -0.28 2.07 -0.81
CA HIS A 293 -1.49 2.87 -0.58
C HIS A 293 -2.73 2.35 -1.31
N PHE A 294 -3.91 2.53 -0.71
CA PHE A 294 -5.19 2.22 -1.34
C PHE A 294 -6.16 3.39 -1.26
N LEU A 295 -6.37 3.96 -0.07
CA LEU A 295 -7.30 5.07 0.18
C LEU A 295 -7.09 6.29 -0.73
N PRO A 296 -5.87 6.75 -1.08
CA PRO A 296 -5.73 7.91 -1.95
C PRO A 296 -6.25 7.67 -3.37
N PHE A 297 -6.30 6.42 -3.84
CA PHE A 297 -6.95 6.08 -5.10
C PHE A 297 -8.48 6.14 -4.99
N ILE A 298 -9.06 5.77 -3.84
CA ILE A 298 -10.50 5.93 -3.60
C ILE A 298 -10.86 7.43 -3.62
N PHE A 299 -10.19 8.22 -2.78
CA PHE A 299 -10.45 9.65 -2.63
C PHE A 299 -10.15 10.42 -3.91
N GLY A 300 -9.01 10.14 -4.55
CA GLY A 300 -8.64 10.77 -5.81
C GLY A 300 -9.58 10.42 -6.96
N ALA A 301 -10.10 9.19 -7.01
CA ALA A 301 -11.13 8.84 -7.99
C ALA A 301 -12.42 9.61 -7.74
N ALA A 302 -12.79 9.87 -6.48
CA ALA A 302 -13.94 10.70 -6.13
C ALA A 302 -13.78 12.16 -6.57
N GLN A 303 -12.58 12.74 -6.36
CA GLN A 303 -12.26 14.09 -6.86
C GLN A 303 -12.49 14.25 -8.36
N LEU A 304 -12.29 13.17 -9.13
CA LEU A 304 -12.39 13.15 -10.59
C LEU A 304 -13.76 12.71 -11.13
N ILE A 305 -14.73 12.38 -10.27
CA ILE A 305 -16.09 12.05 -10.72
C ILE A 305 -16.68 13.27 -11.45
N ASP A 306 -17.36 12.99 -12.56
CA ASP A 306 -17.97 13.96 -13.47
C ASP A 306 -17.00 15.01 -14.05
N HIS A 307 -15.68 14.78 -13.93
CA HIS A 307 -14.69 15.64 -14.55
C HIS A 307 -14.86 15.66 -16.08
N LYS A 308 -14.93 16.88 -16.63
CA LYS A 308 -15.32 17.13 -18.03
C LYS A 308 -14.39 16.46 -19.04
N TYR A 309 -13.07 16.60 -18.83
CA TYR A 309 -12.06 16.19 -19.82
C TYR A 309 -11.24 14.97 -19.40
N MET A 310 -10.69 14.96 -18.19
CA MET A 310 -9.90 13.84 -17.66
C MET A 310 -10.78 12.62 -17.39
N LYS A 311 -10.42 11.48 -18.00
CA LYS A 311 -11.05 10.15 -17.82
C LYS A 311 -10.04 9.19 -17.21
N PRO A 312 -10.43 7.99 -16.74
CA PRO A 312 -9.47 7.03 -16.17
C PRO A 312 -8.24 6.76 -17.06
N LYS A 313 -8.43 6.60 -18.38
CA LYS A 313 -7.32 6.47 -19.35
C LYS A 313 -6.33 7.63 -19.39
N SER A 314 -6.69 8.81 -18.88
CA SER A 314 -5.85 10.00 -18.87
C SER A 314 -4.60 9.84 -18.01
N ILE A 315 -4.54 8.84 -17.12
CA ILE A 315 -3.34 8.54 -16.33
C ILE A 315 -2.11 8.15 -17.19
N HIS A 316 -2.34 7.81 -18.46
CA HIS A 316 -1.28 7.50 -19.43
C HIS A 316 -0.69 8.72 -20.11
N ASN A 317 -1.35 9.88 -20.01
CA ASN A 317 -0.87 11.10 -20.63
C ASN A 317 0.09 11.84 -19.66
N PRO A 318 1.38 11.99 -20.00
CA PRO A 318 2.36 12.67 -19.16
C PRO A 318 2.01 14.13 -18.91
N ASP A 319 1.52 14.87 -19.91
CA ASP A 319 1.12 16.27 -19.76
C ASP A 319 0.00 16.42 -18.73
N ILE A 320 -0.93 15.46 -18.67
CA ILE A 320 -1.99 15.48 -17.67
C ILE A 320 -1.42 15.25 -16.27
N LEU A 321 -0.50 14.30 -16.11
CA LEU A 321 0.13 14.04 -14.82
C LEU A 321 0.97 15.23 -14.35
N ASP A 322 1.76 15.83 -15.23
CA ASP A 322 2.66 16.93 -14.89
C ASP A 322 1.89 18.19 -14.48
N ASN A 323 0.78 18.48 -15.16
CA ASN A 323 -0.01 19.69 -14.92
C ASN A 323 -1.06 19.53 -13.81
N PHE A 324 -1.59 18.32 -13.55
CA PHE A 324 -2.74 18.12 -12.67
C PHE A 324 -2.49 17.20 -11.47
N SER A 325 -1.32 16.56 -11.34
CA SER A 325 -0.99 15.74 -10.16
C SER A 325 -1.07 16.50 -8.84
N LYS A 326 -0.78 17.81 -8.84
CA LYS A 326 -0.88 18.67 -7.64
C LYS A 326 -2.32 18.98 -7.22
N GLU A 327 -3.29 18.70 -8.09
CA GLU A 327 -4.72 19.00 -7.86
C GLU A 327 -5.54 17.77 -7.51
N TYR A 328 -5.11 16.58 -7.93
CA TYR A 328 -5.86 15.33 -7.81
C TYR A 328 -4.99 14.20 -7.26
N MET A 329 -5.39 13.66 -6.10
CA MET A 329 -4.65 12.66 -5.34
C MET A 329 -4.39 11.38 -6.15
N TYR A 330 -5.34 10.95 -7.00
CA TYR A 330 -5.18 9.79 -7.88
C TYR A 330 -4.02 9.98 -8.85
N LEU A 331 -3.98 11.16 -9.50
CA LEU A 331 -2.94 11.51 -10.46
C LEU A 331 -1.59 11.67 -9.77
N ALA A 332 -1.57 12.23 -8.56
CA ALA A 332 -0.36 12.27 -7.72
C ALA A 332 0.21 10.88 -7.44
N CYS A 333 -0.65 9.92 -7.08
CA CYS A 333 -0.20 8.54 -6.84
C CYS A 333 0.34 7.89 -8.11
N VAL A 334 -0.35 8.01 -9.25
CA VAL A 334 0.17 7.46 -10.51
C VAL A 334 1.49 8.11 -10.92
N ALA A 335 1.62 9.43 -10.77
CA ALA A 335 2.86 10.14 -11.05
C ALA A 335 4.02 9.63 -10.17
N TYR A 336 3.76 9.38 -8.88
CA TYR A 336 4.74 8.79 -7.97
C TYR A 336 5.14 7.37 -8.40
N VAL A 337 4.17 6.50 -8.71
CA VAL A 337 4.43 5.13 -9.20
C VAL A 337 5.33 5.13 -10.44
N LYS A 338 5.03 5.99 -11.43
CA LYS A 338 5.83 6.15 -12.66
C LYS A 338 7.23 6.70 -12.41
N LYS A 339 7.41 7.50 -11.35
CA LYS A 339 8.72 8.03 -10.95
C LYS A 339 9.61 6.91 -10.38
N VAL A 340 9.06 6.10 -9.46
CA VAL A 340 9.83 5.11 -8.68
C VAL A 340 9.99 3.77 -9.39
N LYS A 341 9.01 3.33 -10.18
CA LYS A 341 9.10 2.09 -10.97
C LYS A 341 9.60 2.38 -12.39
N LYS A 342 10.45 1.50 -12.92
CA LYS A 342 11.00 1.60 -14.29
C LYS A 342 10.36 0.56 -15.21
N GLY A 343 10.28 0.89 -16.49
CA GLY A 343 9.68 0.05 -17.52
C GLY A 343 8.24 0.47 -17.88
N PRO A 344 7.58 -0.27 -18.77
CA PRO A 344 6.20 -0.01 -19.17
C PRO A 344 5.23 -0.11 -17.99
N PHE A 345 4.29 0.85 -17.91
CA PHE A 345 3.33 0.94 -16.80
C PHE A 345 2.49 -0.33 -16.64
N ALA A 346 2.04 -0.92 -17.75
CA ALA A 346 1.27 -2.17 -17.76
C ALA A 346 2.06 -3.38 -17.22
N GLU A 347 3.40 -3.34 -17.21
CA GLU A 347 4.22 -4.44 -16.70
C GLU A 347 4.43 -4.37 -15.19
N HIS A 348 4.70 -3.17 -14.66
CA HIS A 348 4.99 -2.99 -13.23
C HIS A 348 3.77 -2.60 -12.39
N SER A 349 2.67 -2.18 -13.04
CA SER A 349 1.41 -1.76 -12.42
C SER A 349 0.18 -2.18 -13.24
N PRO A 350 0.04 -3.48 -13.61
CA PRO A 350 -1.02 -3.97 -14.48
C PRO A 350 -2.43 -3.67 -13.94
N MET A 351 -2.63 -3.68 -12.62
CA MET A 351 -3.95 -3.41 -12.05
C MET A 351 -4.41 -1.96 -12.25
N LEU A 352 -3.51 -0.98 -12.06
CA LEU A 352 -3.82 0.42 -12.35
C LEU A 352 -4.00 0.64 -13.86
N ASP A 353 -3.25 -0.09 -14.69
CA ASP A 353 -3.40 -0.07 -16.15
C ASP A 353 -4.78 -0.58 -16.57
N ASP A 354 -5.21 -1.74 -16.06
CA ASP A 354 -6.53 -2.32 -16.31
C ASP A 354 -7.66 -1.39 -15.84
N ILE A 355 -7.53 -0.82 -14.64
CA ILE A 355 -8.52 0.14 -14.09
C ILE A 355 -8.63 1.39 -14.99
N SER A 356 -7.55 1.80 -15.65
CA SER A 356 -7.58 2.93 -16.59
C SER A 356 -8.50 2.69 -17.81
N GLY A 357 -8.79 1.42 -18.13
CA GLY A 357 -9.74 1.02 -19.17
C GLY A 357 -11.21 1.21 -18.78
N VAL A 358 -11.51 1.48 -17.50
CA VAL A 358 -12.88 1.76 -17.02
C VAL A 358 -13.38 3.09 -17.61
N PRO A 359 -14.64 3.17 -18.10
CA PRO A 359 -15.09 4.32 -18.89
C PRO A 359 -15.17 5.66 -18.13
N HIS A 360 -15.48 5.64 -16.83
CA HIS A 360 -15.66 6.86 -16.04
C HIS A 360 -15.29 6.69 -14.57
N TRP A 361 -14.87 7.79 -13.94
CA TRP A 361 -14.36 7.83 -12.57
C TRP A 361 -15.37 7.38 -11.51
N LYS A 362 -16.68 7.60 -11.71
CA LYS A 362 -17.72 7.08 -10.80
C LYS A 362 -17.65 5.55 -10.67
N LYS A 363 -17.39 4.83 -11.76
CA LYS A 363 -17.27 3.37 -11.77
C LYS A 363 -15.92 2.93 -11.19
N VAL A 364 -14.85 3.69 -11.43
CA VAL A 364 -13.55 3.47 -10.78
C VAL A 364 -13.69 3.60 -9.26
N ASN A 365 -14.23 4.71 -8.75
CA ASN A 365 -14.43 4.93 -7.31
C ASN A 365 -15.31 3.84 -6.68
N SER A 366 -16.44 3.51 -7.32
CA SER A 366 -17.31 2.41 -6.86
C SER A 366 -16.59 1.06 -6.81
N GLY A 367 -15.79 0.75 -7.83
CA GLY A 367 -14.98 -0.47 -7.88
C GLY A 367 -13.89 -0.50 -6.82
N LEU A 368 -13.21 0.62 -6.60
CA LEU A 368 -12.17 0.75 -5.58
C LEU A 368 -12.72 0.64 -4.16
N LEU A 369 -13.93 1.16 -3.87
CA LEU A 369 -14.57 0.94 -2.57
C LEU A 369 -14.86 -0.56 -2.32
N LYS A 370 -15.36 -1.28 -3.33
CA LYS A 370 -15.58 -2.74 -3.23
C LYS A 370 -14.26 -3.48 -3.05
N MET A 371 -13.24 -3.08 -3.81
CA MET A 371 -11.93 -3.69 -3.78
C MET A 371 -11.19 -3.39 -2.48
N TYR A 372 -11.35 -2.21 -1.88
CA TYR A 372 -10.79 -1.90 -0.56
C TYR A 372 -11.35 -2.84 0.52
N LYS A 373 -12.67 -3.08 0.48
CA LYS A 373 -13.28 -4.08 1.35
C LYS A 373 -12.64 -5.46 1.14
N ALA A 374 -12.60 -5.96 -0.09
CA ALA A 374 -12.15 -7.33 -0.39
C ALA A 374 -10.64 -7.56 -0.24
N GLU A 375 -9.82 -6.59 -0.66
CA GLU A 375 -8.36 -6.73 -0.77
C GLU A 375 -7.60 -6.08 0.38
N VAL A 376 -8.27 -5.31 1.25
CA VAL A 376 -7.67 -4.77 2.48
C VAL A 376 -8.43 -5.30 3.69
N LEU A 377 -9.72 -4.96 3.82
CA LEU A 377 -10.48 -5.26 5.04
C LEU A 377 -10.86 -6.74 5.18
N GLU A 378 -10.88 -7.52 4.11
CA GLU A 378 -11.16 -8.96 4.14
C GLU A 378 -9.89 -9.83 4.12
N LYS A 379 -8.70 -9.22 4.21
CA LYS A 379 -7.42 -9.95 4.25
C LYS A 379 -6.90 -10.06 5.66
N VAL A 380 -6.92 -11.28 6.21
CA VAL A 380 -6.35 -11.58 7.55
C VAL A 380 -4.91 -11.09 7.69
N PRO A 381 -3.99 -11.30 6.73
CA PRO A 381 -2.61 -10.82 6.87
C PRO A 381 -2.47 -9.31 7.08
N ILE A 382 -3.45 -8.54 6.62
CA ILE A 382 -3.51 -7.08 6.78
C ILE A 382 -4.25 -6.74 8.08
N MET A 383 -5.49 -7.25 8.22
CA MET A 383 -6.39 -6.88 9.32
C MET A 383 -6.05 -7.51 10.67
N GLN A 384 -5.17 -8.52 10.73
CA GLN A 384 -4.62 -9.02 12.00
C GLN A 384 -3.88 -7.94 12.80
N HIS A 385 -3.50 -6.83 12.17
CA HIS A 385 -2.85 -5.69 12.82
C HIS A 385 -3.83 -4.59 13.23
N PHE A 386 -5.09 -4.67 12.79
CA PHE A 386 -6.12 -3.70 13.17
C PHE A 386 -6.46 -3.80 14.66
N LEU A 387 -6.64 -2.65 15.30
CA LEU A 387 -6.75 -2.53 16.76
C LEU A 387 -8.20 -2.30 17.22
N PHE A 388 -8.57 -2.94 18.32
CA PHE A 388 -9.90 -2.87 18.92
C PHE A 388 -9.86 -2.31 20.34
N GLY A 389 -10.56 -1.20 20.55
CA GLY A 389 -10.67 -0.44 21.79
C GLY A 389 -12.11 -0.34 22.29
N SER A 390 -12.45 0.72 23.01
CA SER A 390 -13.82 1.05 23.41
C SER A 390 -14.58 1.82 22.30
N LEU A 391 -13.85 2.58 21.47
CA LEU A 391 -14.37 3.37 20.34
C LEU A 391 -14.65 2.51 19.10
N ILE A 392 -13.78 1.53 18.86
CA ILE A 392 -13.96 0.46 17.87
C ILE A 392 -14.01 -0.87 18.63
N LYS A 393 -15.20 -1.21 19.11
CA LYS A 393 -15.37 -2.34 20.02
C LYS A 393 -15.33 -3.67 19.27
N TRP A 394 -14.65 -4.65 19.88
CA TRP A 394 -14.80 -6.06 19.52
C TRP A 394 -16.09 -6.61 20.13
N GLU A 395 -16.99 -7.13 19.28
CA GLU A 395 -18.21 -7.81 19.71
C GLU A 395 -17.91 -9.33 19.80
N ASP A 396 -18.07 -9.91 20.98
CA ASP A 396 -17.79 -11.33 21.26
C ASP A 396 -18.79 -12.30 20.63
#